data_AF-A0A848QRC8-F1
#
_entry.id   AF-A0A848QRC8-F1
#
_cell.length_a   1.000
_cell.length_b   1.000
_cell.length_c   1.000
_cell.angle_alpha   90.00
_cell.angle_beta   90.00
_cell.angle_gamma   90.00
#
_symmetry.space_group_name_H-M   'P 1'
#
loop_
_entity.id
_entity.type
_entity.pdbx_description
1 polymer ?
#
loop_
_entity_poly.entity_id
_entity_poly.type
_entity_poly.pdbx_seq_one_letter_code
_entity_poly.pdbx_strand_id
1 'polypeptide(L)'
;MKLYNRIMLGEGGRYVKDCLDNNYIGVNFLKDIDLSNIPHTDESVWKQNLVAKYLESHPDKTSATARMAIGFMWTVCYGLKTGDVVLAPNGEGGYYVAEITGSYFYAQGKELSHRRTVKWLNVIIQRSSMSQKLQNSTGSIGTCCNISKYADELQQLINGSTPIKIINDSLKVENFKERSLHRLLSNYLFSNNILCKTIFHETSSKAYQAQKWVHPDMVGVRFNEFQEQATRALLKASETKEYVALYSYELKRTIENDHQLKEYFFQALSNSSWANYGYLVAFEINEDVMEEMERLNRAFGIGVIKLSPYTDDTKELFPARKNELDYYTIDKLCRINNDFKSFITKATKVLNAQTEVLEDVKNGLQKFCDRGFSSQEEILEYCNENHIPC
;
A
#
# COMPACT_ATOMS: atom_id res chain seq x y z
N MET A 1 17.82 6.71 15.69
CA MET A 1 16.38 6.64 16.00
C MET A 1 16.13 5.40 16.82
N LYS A 2 15.36 5.49 17.92
CA LYS A 2 15.02 4.35 18.79
C LYS A 2 14.04 3.43 18.05
N LEU A 3 14.27 2.12 18.04
CA LEU A 3 13.37 1.15 17.41
C LEU A 3 12.34 0.64 18.40
N TYR A 4 11.17 0.28 17.86
CA TYR A 4 10.09 -0.38 18.58
C TYR A 4 9.73 -1.70 17.90
N ASN A 5 9.65 -2.78 18.67
CA ASN A 5 9.31 -4.09 18.15
C ASN A 5 8.31 -4.81 19.05
N ARG A 6 7.29 -5.44 18.48
CA ARG A 6 6.42 -6.36 19.22
C ARG A 6 7.04 -7.75 19.17
N ILE A 7 7.23 -8.38 20.33
CA ILE A 7 7.89 -9.69 20.47
C ILE A 7 6.95 -10.68 21.16
N MET A 8 6.70 -11.83 20.51
CA MET A 8 6.01 -12.97 21.13
C MET A 8 7.00 -13.79 21.95
N LEU A 9 6.78 -13.81 23.27
CA LEU A 9 7.59 -14.62 24.19
C LEU A 9 7.05 -16.06 24.27
N GLY A 10 7.24 -16.77 23.15
CA GLY A 10 6.71 -18.11 22.91
C GLY A 10 5.28 -18.12 22.37
N GLU A 11 4.84 -19.29 21.93
CA GLU A 11 3.46 -19.50 21.45
C GLU A 11 2.46 -19.11 22.55
N GLY A 12 1.50 -18.26 22.19
CA GLY A 12 0.51 -17.71 23.12
C GLY A 12 1.09 -16.88 24.28
N GLY A 13 2.37 -16.47 24.22
CA GLY A 13 3.02 -15.77 25.33
C GLY A 13 3.35 -16.66 26.53
N ARG A 14 3.47 -17.98 26.33
CA ARG A 14 3.67 -18.96 27.44
C ARG A 14 4.87 -18.69 28.36
N TYR A 15 5.86 -17.90 27.94
CA TYR A 15 7.07 -17.59 28.71
C TYR A 15 7.09 -16.16 29.27
N VAL A 16 6.02 -15.37 29.09
CA VAL A 16 5.96 -13.97 29.54
C VAL A 16 6.29 -13.83 31.03
N LYS A 17 5.75 -14.71 31.88
CA LYS A 17 6.01 -14.68 33.32
C LYS A 17 7.50 -14.87 33.66
N ASP A 18 8.14 -15.89 33.06
CA ASP A 18 9.56 -16.15 33.29
C ASP A 18 10.45 -15.00 32.79
N CYS A 19 10.09 -14.39 31.66
CA CYS A 19 10.75 -13.21 31.11
C CYS A 19 10.63 -11.97 32.00
N LEU A 20 9.47 -11.75 32.62
CA LEU A 20 9.23 -10.67 33.59
C LEU A 20 10.07 -10.88 34.86
N ASP A 21 10.00 -12.07 35.45
CA ASP A 21 10.68 -12.42 36.71
C ASP A 21 12.21 -12.34 36.57
N ASN A 22 12.74 -12.63 35.38
CA ASN A 22 14.19 -12.71 35.12
C ASN A 22 14.73 -11.61 34.19
N ASN A 23 13.94 -10.56 33.89
CA ASN A 23 14.38 -9.38 33.13
C ASN A 23 15.05 -9.69 31.78
N TYR A 24 14.43 -10.56 30.98
CA TYR A 24 14.93 -10.87 29.63
C TYR A 24 13.80 -10.98 28.61
N ILE A 25 14.16 -10.84 27.33
CA ILE A 25 13.38 -11.32 26.19
C ILE A 25 14.19 -12.38 25.45
N GLY A 26 13.53 -13.28 24.73
CA GLY A 26 14.26 -14.26 23.95
C GLY A 26 13.44 -15.02 22.92
N VAL A 27 14.14 -15.87 22.19
CA VAL A 27 13.61 -16.74 21.12
C VAL A 27 14.26 -18.12 21.20
N ASN A 28 13.64 -19.09 20.52
CA ASN A 28 13.96 -20.52 20.65
C ASN A 28 14.33 -21.20 19.32
N PHE A 29 14.54 -20.44 18.26
CA PHE A 29 15.01 -21.02 17.00
C PHE A 29 16.44 -21.53 17.19
N LEU A 30 16.76 -22.72 16.68
CA LEU A 30 18.09 -23.35 16.87
C LEU A 30 18.54 -23.40 18.35
N LYS A 31 17.60 -23.73 19.26
CA LYS A 31 17.78 -23.58 20.71
C LYS A 31 19.08 -24.16 21.29
N ASP A 32 19.63 -25.20 20.67
CA ASP A 32 20.80 -25.96 21.13
C ASP A 32 22.13 -25.48 20.50
N ILE A 33 22.11 -24.40 19.71
CA ILE A 33 23.29 -23.85 19.02
C ILE A 33 23.68 -22.50 19.61
N ASP A 34 24.80 -22.43 20.34
CA ASP A 34 25.30 -21.15 20.84
C ASP A 34 25.82 -20.25 19.71
N LEU A 35 25.21 -19.06 19.59
CA LEU A 35 25.54 -18.05 18.58
C LEU A 35 26.72 -17.15 18.98
N SER A 36 27.21 -17.24 20.22
CA SER A 36 28.21 -16.31 20.78
C SER A 36 29.50 -16.24 19.97
N ASN A 37 29.90 -17.35 19.34
CA ASN A 37 31.13 -17.46 18.54
C ASN A 37 30.88 -17.36 17.02
N ILE A 38 29.65 -17.04 16.60
CA ILE A 38 29.30 -16.91 15.18
C ILE A 38 29.46 -15.44 14.76
N PRO A 39 30.31 -15.12 13.77
CA PRO A 39 30.48 -13.74 13.29
C PRO A 39 29.16 -13.18 12.75
N HIS A 40 28.74 -12.03 13.27
CA HIS A 40 27.47 -11.36 12.95
C HIS A 40 27.68 -9.93 12.42
N THR A 41 28.85 -9.65 11.82
CA THR A 41 29.15 -8.34 11.22
C THR A 41 28.41 -8.12 9.90
N ASP A 42 28.09 -9.21 9.18
CA ASP A 42 27.29 -9.20 7.95
C ASP A 42 26.01 -10.00 8.18
N GLU A 43 24.88 -9.30 8.16
CA GLU A 43 23.55 -9.88 8.38
C GLU A 43 23.19 -10.93 7.32
N SER A 44 23.52 -10.68 6.05
CA SER A 44 23.15 -11.58 4.94
C SER A 44 23.90 -12.90 5.06
N VAL A 45 25.21 -12.83 5.31
CA VAL A 45 26.06 -14.01 5.50
C VAL A 45 25.65 -14.79 6.75
N TRP A 46 25.38 -14.10 7.86
CA TRP A 46 24.92 -14.74 9.09
C TRP A 46 23.59 -15.47 8.88
N LYS A 47 22.63 -14.83 8.22
CA LYS A 47 21.32 -15.43 7.93
C LYS A 47 21.45 -16.63 7.00
N GLN A 48 22.25 -16.55 5.93
CA GLN A 48 22.46 -17.67 5.01
C GLN A 48 23.04 -18.89 5.73
N ASN A 49 24.05 -18.70 6.57
CA ASN A 49 24.68 -19.77 7.35
C ASN A 49 23.65 -20.46 8.27
N LEU A 50 22.87 -19.69 9.03
CA LEU A 50 21.94 -20.27 9.98
C LEU A 50 20.65 -20.81 9.35
N VAL A 51 20.24 -20.32 8.18
CA VAL A 51 19.14 -20.93 7.42
C VAL A 51 19.51 -22.36 6.99
N ALA A 52 20.76 -22.59 6.56
CA ALA A 52 21.23 -23.93 6.24
C ALA A 52 21.17 -24.86 7.47
N LYS A 53 21.71 -24.43 8.62
CA LYS A 53 21.66 -25.19 9.88
C LYS A 53 20.24 -25.44 10.38
N TYR A 54 19.33 -24.50 10.17
CA TYR A 54 17.91 -24.67 10.51
C TYR A 54 17.26 -25.78 9.71
N LEU A 55 17.51 -25.83 8.40
CA LEU A 55 16.97 -26.87 7.53
C LEU A 55 17.58 -28.26 7.80
N GLU A 56 18.86 -28.33 8.19
CA GLU A 56 19.50 -29.58 8.61
C GLU A 56 18.83 -30.19 9.85
N SER A 57 18.45 -29.36 10.83
CA SER A 57 17.77 -29.80 12.05
C SER A 57 16.25 -29.95 11.91
N HIS A 58 15.66 -29.38 10.85
CA HIS A 58 14.21 -29.40 10.59
C HIS A 58 13.94 -29.69 9.10
N PRO A 59 14.23 -30.92 8.62
CA PRO A 59 14.12 -31.28 7.21
C PRO A 59 12.69 -31.23 6.66
N ASP A 60 11.68 -31.21 7.53
CA ASP A 60 10.26 -31.06 7.16
C ASP A 60 9.87 -29.61 6.86
N LYS A 61 10.71 -28.62 7.17
CA LYS A 61 10.40 -27.19 7.00
C LYS A 61 10.85 -26.65 5.65
N THR A 62 10.08 -25.68 5.15
CA THR A 62 10.41 -25.00 3.90
C THR A 62 11.53 -23.97 4.10
N SER A 63 12.26 -23.66 3.03
CA SER A 63 13.24 -22.57 3.01
C SER A 63 12.63 -21.21 3.40
N ALA A 64 11.37 -20.96 3.06
CA ALA A 64 10.67 -19.73 3.46
C ALA A 64 10.47 -19.66 4.98
N THR A 65 10.03 -20.77 5.60
CA THR A 65 9.89 -20.87 7.07
C THR A 65 11.23 -20.69 7.78
N ALA A 66 12.29 -21.32 7.27
CA ALA A 66 13.63 -21.19 7.83
C ALA A 66 14.13 -19.73 7.76
N ARG A 67 13.99 -19.06 6.60
CA ARG A 67 14.36 -17.64 6.43
C ARG A 67 13.61 -16.74 7.40
N MET A 68 12.31 -16.95 7.60
CA MET A 68 11.50 -16.17 8.54
C MET A 68 11.95 -16.39 10.00
N ALA A 69 12.12 -17.65 10.41
CA ALA A 69 12.57 -18.01 11.76
C ALA A 69 13.93 -17.40 12.10
N ILE A 70 14.90 -17.53 11.19
CA ILE A 70 16.23 -16.94 11.34
C ILE A 70 16.19 -15.41 11.28
N GLY A 71 15.26 -14.83 10.51
CA GLY A 71 14.99 -13.39 10.52
C GLY A 71 14.56 -12.88 11.88
N PHE A 72 13.59 -13.53 12.53
CA PHE A 72 13.17 -13.19 13.89
C PHE A 72 14.29 -13.38 14.91
N MET A 73 15.07 -14.45 14.77
CA MET A 73 16.21 -14.69 15.63
C MET A 73 17.26 -13.59 15.52
N TRP A 74 17.58 -13.15 14.30
CA TRP A 74 18.46 -12.01 14.06
C TRP A 74 17.94 -10.75 14.75
N THR A 75 16.66 -10.40 14.55
CA THR A 75 16.06 -9.19 15.14
C THR A 75 16.27 -9.14 16.65
N VAL A 76 15.98 -10.23 17.37
CA VAL A 76 16.15 -10.27 18.84
C VAL A 76 17.62 -10.30 19.25
N CYS A 77 18.44 -11.13 18.59
CA CYS A 77 19.83 -11.32 19.02
C CYS A 77 20.71 -10.10 18.71
N TYR A 78 20.63 -9.56 17.49
CA TYR A 78 21.60 -8.59 16.98
C TYR A 78 20.97 -7.37 16.30
N GLY A 79 19.74 -7.48 15.80
CA GLY A 79 19.06 -6.38 15.09
C GLY A 79 18.63 -5.23 16.01
N LEU A 80 18.12 -5.55 17.19
CA LEU A 80 17.75 -4.55 18.20
C LEU A 80 18.97 -4.14 19.06
N LYS A 81 19.08 -2.86 19.39
CA LYS A 81 20.21 -2.27 20.12
C LYS A 81 19.79 -1.87 21.54
N THR A 82 20.79 -1.64 22.40
CA THR A 82 20.55 -1.06 23.72
C THR A 82 19.81 0.27 23.58
N GLY A 83 18.75 0.45 24.38
CA GLY A 83 17.85 1.60 24.31
C GLY A 83 16.60 1.36 23.45
N ASP A 84 16.57 0.35 22.57
CA ASP A 84 15.37 0.01 21.81
C ASP A 84 14.27 -0.55 22.72
N VAL A 85 13.02 -0.40 22.31
CA VAL A 85 11.84 -0.75 23.13
C VAL A 85 11.11 -1.94 22.52
N VAL A 86 10.65 -2.83 23.39
CA VAL A 86 9.92 -4.03 23.01
C VAL A 86 8.57 -4.10 23.71
N LEU A 87 7.56 -4.56 22.98
CA LEU A 87 6.22 -4.81 23.48
C LEU A 87 5.97 -6.32 23.49
N ALA A 88 5.65 -6.88 24.66
CA ALA A 88 5.31 -8.29 24.81
C ALA A 88 3.84 -8.43 25.20
N PRO A 89 3.00 -9.16 24.45
CA PRO A 89 1.60 -9.35 24.83
C PRO A 89 1.48 -10.03 26.20
N ASN A 90 0.53 -9.59 27.01
CA ASN A 90 0.26 -10.17 28.33
C ASN A 90 -0.77 -11.32 28.30
N GLY A 91 -1.38 -11.60 27.15
CA GLY A 91 -2.45 -12.61 27.00
C GLY A 91 -3.86 -12.12 27.38
N GLU A 92 -3.98 -10.92 27.93
CA GLU A 92 -5.23 -10.32 28.44
C GLU A 92 -5.63 -9.05 27.67
N GLY A 93 -5.13 -8.89 26.44
CA GLY A 93 -5.42 -7.72 25.61
C GLY A 93 -4.56 -6.49 25.95
N GLY A 94 -3.43 -6.67 26.62
CA GLY A 94 -2.44 -5.63 26.87
C GLY A 94 -1.02 -6.04 26.48
N TYR A 95 -0.08 -5.11 26.57
CA TYR A 95 1.33 -5.33 26.27
C TYR A 95 2.21 -4.80 27.40
N TYR A 96 3.08 -5.66 27.93
CA TYR A 96 4.21 -5.25 28.74
C TYR A 96 5.23 -4.53 27.88
N VAL A 97 5.83 -3.47 28.43
CA VAL A 97 6.85 -2.69 27.74
C VAL A 97 8.19 -2.91 28.40
N ALA A 98 9.25 -3.10 27.61
CA ALA A 98 10.60 -3.15 28.11
C ALA A 98 11.57 -2.38 27.24
N GLU A 99 12.65 -1.89 27.84
CA GLU A 99 13.81 -1.33 27.14
C GLU A 99 14.96 -2.34 27.16
N ILE A 100 15.62 -2.54 26.02
CA ILE A 100 16.79 -3.41 25.92
C ILE A 100 17.99 -2.77 26.63
N THR A 101 18.59 -3.49 27.56
CA THR A 101 19.70 -2.98 28.39
C THR A 101 21.04 -3.64 28.12
N GLY A 102 21.06 -4.83 27.52
CA GLY A 102 22.30 -5.56 27.30
C GLY A 102 22.35 -6.31 25.98
N SER A 103 23.52 -6.89 25.74
CA SER A 103 23.87 -7.65 24.54
C SER A 103 23.23 -9.02 24.51
N TYR A 104 23.37 -9.73 23.39
CA TYR A 104 23.03 -11.14 23.28
C TYR A 104 23.76 -11.98 24.35
N PHE A 105 23.05 -12.95 24.92
CA PHE A 105 23.65 -14.04 25.67
C PHE A 105 22.87 -15.34 25.45
N TYR A 106 23.55 -16.46 25.64
CA TYR A 106 23.00 -17.80 25.46
C TYR A 106 22.69 -18.44 26.81
N ALA A 107 21.46 -18.94 26.98
CA ALA A 107 21.02 -19.68 28.16
C ALA A 107 20.89 -21.18 27.82
N GLN A 108 21.99 -21.91 27.97
CA GLN A 108 22.06 -23.32 27.63
C GLN A 108 21.01 -24.16 28.37
N GLY A 109 20.29 -25.01 27.63
CA GLY A 109 19.29 -25.92 28.18
C GLY A 109 18.02 -25.24 28.73
N LYS A 110 17.82 -23.95 28.47
CA LYS A 110 16.63 -23.20 28.86
C LYS A 110 15.74 -22.90 27.66
N GLU A 111 14.45 -22.76 27.91
CA GLU A 111 13.52 -22.18 26.94
C GLU A 111 13.82 -20.70 26.71
N LEU A 112 13.53 -20.23 25.50
CA LEU A 112 14.02 -18.97 24.95
C LEU A 112 15.53 -18.84 25.16
N SER A 113 16.31 -19.79 24.65
CA SER A 113 17.76 -19.89 24.93
C SER A 113 18.58 -18.72 24.37
N HIS A 114 18.08 -18.02 23.35
CA HIS A 114 18.71 -16.82 22.79
C HIS A 114 18.09 -15.57 23.40
N ARG A 115 18.85 -14.88 24.26
CA ARG A 115 18.29 -13.85 25.16
C ARG A 115 18.95 -12.49 25.00
N ARG A 116 18.18 -11.46 25.37
CA ARG A 116 18.65 -10.10 25.64
C ARG A 116 18.17 -9.69 27.02
N THR A 117 19.03 -9.05 27.80
CA THR A 117 18.59 -8.44 29.06
C THR A 117 17.78 -7.19 28.76
N VAL A 118 16.71 -7.02 29.51
CA VAL A 118 15.82 -5.88 29.36
C VAL A 118 15.48 -5.31 30.73
N LYS A 119 15.02 -4.06 30.74
CA LYS A 119 14.36 -3.46 31.88
C LYS A 119 12.89 -3.34 31.56
N TRP A 120 12.04 -4.12 32.22
CA TRP A 120 10.60 -3.97 32.13
C TRP A 120 10.18 -2.64 32.72
N LEU A 121 9.43 -1.87 31.94
CA LEU A 121 8.78 -0.66 32.40
C LEU A 121 7.53 -1.07 33.17
N ASN A 122 7.23 -0.42 34.28
CA ASN A 122 6.01 -0.64 35.05
C ASN A 122 4.80 0.00 34.36
N VAL A 123 4.59 -0.37 33.09
CA VAL A 123 3.58 0.18 32.18
C VAL A 123 3.00 -0.97 31.38
N ILE A 124 1.66 -1.03 31.34
CA ILE A 124 0.92 -1.94 30.48
C ILE A 124 0.16 -1.07 29.49
N ILE A 125 0.45 -1.24 28.20
CA ILE A 125 -0.30 -0.59 27.14
C ILE A 125 -1.50 -1.47 26.82
N GLN A 126 -2.71 -0.99 27.14
CA GLN A 126 -3.94 -1.68 26.78
C GLN A 126 -4.14 -1.62 25.25
N ARG A 127 -4.46 -2.75 24.62
CA ARG A 127 -4.71 -2.82 23.18
C ARG A 127 -5.85 -1.89 22.77
N SER A 128 -6.86 -1.73 23.62
CA SER A 128 -7.97 -0.79 23.40
C SER A 128 -7.56 0.68 23.38
N SER A 129 -6.41 1.03 23.97
CA SER A 129 -5.88 2.39 23.98
C SER A 129 -5.00 2.70 22.78
N MET A 130 -4.65 1.69 21.97
CA MET A 130 -3.89 1.86 20.74
C MET A 130 -4.81 2.28 19.59
N SER A 131 -4.26 3.04 18.64
CA SER A 131 -4.87 3.31 17.35
C SER A 131 -5.16 2.01 16.60
N GLN A 132 -6.18 2.02 15.74
CA GLN A 132 -6.53 0.81 14.97
C GLN A 132 -5.34 0.29 14.14
N LYS A 133 -4.51 1.20 13.61
CA LYS A 133 -3.30 0.85 12.85
C LYS A 133 -2.27 0.16 13.74
N LEU A 134 -1.98 0.70 14.93
CA LEU A 134 -1.07 0.05 15.88
C LEU A 134 -1.63 -1.29 16.41
N GLN A 135 -2.95 -1.39 16.63
CA GLN A 135 -3.63 -2.65 16.98
C GLN A 135 -3.46 -3.72 15.91
N ASN A 136 -3.52 -3.35 14.62
CA ASN A 136 -3.33 -4.26 13.50
C ASN A 136 -1.89 -4.76 13.44
N SER A 137 -0.90 -3.85 13.54
CA SER A 137 0.53 -4.22 13.50
C SER A 137 0.95 -5.06 14.71
N THR A 138 0.51 -4.68 15.92
CA THR A 138 0.83 -5.43 17.15
C THR A 138 0.13 -6.80 17.20
N GLY A 139 -0.97 -6.97 16.47
CA GLY A 139 -1.72 -8.22 16.34
C GLY A 139 -1.17 -9.23 15.32
N SER A 140 -0.06 -8.94 14.64
CA SER A 140 0.57 -9.90 13.71
C SER A 140 0.94 -11.22 14.40
N ILE A 141 0.89 -12.34 13.68
CA ILE A 141 1.11 -13.69 14.24
C ILE A 141 2.61 -14.01 14.43
N GLY A 142 3.50 -13.35 13.67
CA GLY A 142 4.94 -13.60 13.70
C GLY A 142 5.60 -13.32 15.05
N THR A 143 6.80 -13.87 15.30
CA THR A 143 7.51 -13.68 16.57
C THR A 143 7.92 -12.23 16.80
N CYS A 144 8.37 -11.53 15.74
CA CYS A 144 8.74 -10.12 15.79
C CYS A 144 7.88 -9.32 14.81
N CYS A 145 7.59 -8.06 15.14
CA CYS A 145 6.97 -7.11 14.22
C CYS A 145 7.51 -5.71 14.50
N ASN A 146 8.12 -5.09 13.49
CA ASN A 146 8.63 -3.73 13.61
C ASN A 146 7.45 -2.75 13.65
N ILE A 147 7.33 -2.03 14.75
CA ILE A 147 6.28 -1.05 15.01
C ILE A 147 6.87 0.35 15.23
N SER A 148 8.11 0.58 14.77
CA SER A 148 8.82 1.86 14.91
C SER A 148 8.09 3.02 14.20
N LYS A 149 7.25 2.72 13.21
CA LYS A 149 6.37 3.70 12.55
C LYS A 149 5.40 4.39 13.54
N TYR A 150 5.11 3.75 14.68
CA TYR A 150 4.21 4.26 15.71
C TYR A 150 4.96 4.79 16.94
N ALA A 151 6.23 5.18 16.78
CA ALA A 151 7.08 5.61 17.89
C ALA A 151 6.44 6.71 18.76
N ASP A 152 5.84 7.73 18.14
CA ASP A 152 5.23 8.85 18.88
C ASP A 152 4.03 8.40 19.71
N GLU A 153 3.14 7.59 19.13
CA GLU A 153 1.99 7.00 19.83
C GLU A 153 2.45 6.11 21.00
N LEU A 154 3.46 5.26 20.76
CA LEU A 154 4.02 4.40 21.78
C LEU A 154 4.66 5.19 22.92
N GLN A 155 5.39 6.27 22.63
CA GLN A 155 5.97 7.14 23.67
C GLN A 155 4.89 7.79 24.53
N GLN A 156 3.80 8.26 23.93
CA GLN A 156 2.66 8.83 24.66
C GLN A 156 2.02 7.79 25.58
N LEU A 157 1.76 6.60 25.07
CA LEU A 157 1.18 5.49 25.83
C LEU A 157 2.12 5.01 26.96
N ILE A 158 3.43 5.02 26.73
CA ILE A 158 4.44 4.62 27.73
C ILE A 158 4.56 5.65 28.85
N ASN A 159 4.52 6.94 28.55
CA ASN A 159 4.74 8.01 29.53
C ASN A 159 3.56 8.23 30.48
N GLY A 160 2.52 7.39 30.45
CA GLY A 160 1.37 7.52 31.34
C GLY A 160 0.62 8.84 31.16
N SER A 161 0.83 9.50 30.03
CA SER A 161 -0.08 10.51 29.56
C SER A 161 -1.34 9.74 29.22
N THR A 162 -2.26 9.65 30.18
CA THR A 162 -3.69 9.40 29.93
C THR A 162 -3.98 10.04 28.59
N PRO A 163 -4.68 9.38 27.64
CA PRO A 163 -5.11 10.10 26.47
C PRO A 163 -5.82 11.32 27.06
N ILE A 164 -5.22 12.50 26.86
CA ILE A 164 -6.02 13.63 26.47
C ILE A 164 -6.92 12.95 25.46
N LYS A 165 -8.23 12.85 25.75
CA LYS A 165 -9.18 12.90 24.65
C LYS A 165 -8.62 14.06 23.88
N ILE A 166 -7.87 13.77 22.82
CA ILE A 166 -7.54 14.73 21.82
C ILE A 166 -8.93 14.96 21.26
N ILE A 167 -9.67 15.83 21.97
CA ILE A 167 -10.53 16.81 21.40
C ILE A 167 -9.55 17.45 20.44
N ASN A 168 -9.62 16.94 19.21
CA ASN A 168 -8.84 17.37 18.08
C ASN A 168 -8.88 18.88 18.08
N ASP A 169 -7.78 19.46 18.54
CA ASP A 169 -7.36 20.78 18.11
C ASP A 169 -5.83 20.78 18.01
N SER A 170 -5.30 19.76 17.31
CA SER A 170 -4.66 20.11 16.05
C SER A 170 -5.73 19.91 14.99
N LEU A 171 -6.00 20.98 14.23
CA LEU A 171 -6.61 21.03 12.90
C LEU A 171 -7.25 19.71 12.48
N LYS A 172 -8.57 19.69 12.24
CA LYS A 172 -9.19 18.66 11.40
C LYS A 172 -8.18 18.19 10.34
N VAL A 173 -7.50 17.06 10.53
CA VAL A 173 -6.99 16.33 9.37
C VAL A 173 -8.25 15.66 8.89
N GLU A 174 -9.05 16.43 8.14
CA GLU A 174 -10.13 15.84 7.37
C GLU A 174 -9.47 14.71 6.62
N ASN A 175 -9.87 13.48 6.92
CA ASN A 175 -9.38 12.31 6.21
C ASN A 175 -9.66 12.61 4.73
N PHE A 176 -8.64 12.93 3.93
CA PHE A 176 -8.84 13.49 2.61
C PHE A 176 -9.78 12.57 1.83
N LYS A 177 -10.63 13.17 0.99
CA LYS A 177 -11.62 12.39 0.23
C LYS A 177 -10.90 11.67 -0.90
N GLU A 178 -11.37 10.48 -1.27
CA GLU A 178 -10.87 9.77 -2.48
C GLU A 178 -10.93 10.69 -3.70
N ARG A 179 -12.00 11.49 -3.79
CA ARG A 179 -12.18 12.52 -4.82
C ARG A 179 -11.03 13.53 -4.90
N SER A 180 -10.37 13.85 -3.80
CA SER A 180 -9.22 14.77 -3.81
C SER A 180 -8.00 14.16 -4.53
N LEU A 181 -7.92 12.84 -4.66
CA LEU A 181 -6.87 12.17 -5.43
C LEU A 181 -7.03 12.33 -6.95
N HIS A 182 -8.23 12.64 -7.43
CA HIS A 182 -8.51 12.70 -8.87
C HIS A 182 -7.66 13.76 -9.57
N ARG A 183 -7.45 14.92 -8.92
CA ARG A 183 -6.64 15.99 -9.48
C ARG A 183 -5.15 15.64 -9.53
N LEU A 184 -4.66 14.94 -8.50
CA LEU A 184 -3.29 14.39 -8.47
C LEU A 184 -3.08 13.37 -9.59
N LEU A 185 -4.01 12.43 -9.75
CA LEU A 185 -3.95 11.45 -10.84
C LEU A 185 -4.04 12.16 -12.20
N SER A 186 -4.92 13.15 -12.36
CA SER A 186 -5.04 13.94 -13.59
C SER A 186 -3.72 14.61 -13.97
N ASN A 187 -2.95 15.08 -13.00
CA ASN A 187 -1.65 15.68 -13.23
C ASN A 187 -0.65 14.67 -13.79
N TYR A 188 -0.55 13.50 -13.14
CA TYR A 188 0.30 12.40 -13.60
C TYR A 188 -0.09 11.91 -15.00
N LEU A 189 -1.39 11.72 -15.26
CA LEU A 189 -1.90 11.25 -16.55
C LEU A 189 -1.65 12.26 -17.66
N PHE A 190 -1.78 13.56 -17.38
CA PHE A 190 -1.50 14.61 -18.36
C PHE A 190 -0.04 14.58 -18.82
N SER A 191 0.91 14.42 -17.90
CA SER A 191 2.34 14.26 -18.23
C SER A 191 2.64 13.00 -19.06
N ASN A 192 1.74 12.01 -19.05
CA ASN A 192 1.82 10.79 -19.84
C ASN A 192 0.97 10.84 -21.14
N ASN A 193 0.57 12.04 -21.57
CA ASN A 193 -0.27 12.27 -22.75
C ASN A 193 -1.64 11.56 -22.70
N ILE A 194 -2.20 11.40 -21.49
CA ILE A 194 -3.53 10.82 -21.26
C ILE A 194 -4.46 11.95 -20.81
N LEU A 195 -5.46 12.24 -21.64
CA LEU A 195 -6.53 13.17 -21.28
C LEU A 195 -7.57 12.42 -20.45
N CYS A 196 -7.86 12.89 -19.24
CA CYS A 196 -8.73 12.16 -18.31
C CYS A 196 -9.92 12.99 -17.82
N LYS A 197 -10.96 12.29 -17.36
CA LYS A 197 -12.17 12.90 -16.83
C LYS A 197 -12.72 12.08 -15.66
N THR A 198 -13.02 12.74 -14.56
CA THR A 198 -13.77 12.18 -13.45
C THR A 198 -15.22 11.92 -13.86
N ILE A 199 -15.72 10.73 -13.55
CA ILE A 199 -17.10 10.32 -13.78
C ILE A 199 -17.82 10.27 -12.44
N PHE A 200 -18.72 11.22 -12.22
CA PHE A 200 -19.48 11.31 -10.97
C PHE A 200 -20.66 10.34 -11.03
N HIS A 201 -20.68 9.34 -10.14
CA HIS A 201 -21.81 8.41 -10.09
C HIS A 201 -23.13 9.12 -9.72
N GLU A 202 -23.06 10.24 -9.01
CA GLU A 202 -24.20 11.07 -8.62
C GLU A 202 -24.88 11.75 -9.81
N THR A 203 -24.15 11.98 -10.90
CA THR A 203 -24.71 12.53 -12.15
C THR A 203 -25.36 11.46 -13.02
N SER A 204 -25.33 10.20 -12.59
CA SER A 204 -25.99 9.10 -13.28
C SER A 204 -27.51 9.13 -13.07
N SER A 205 -28.24 8.41 -13.94
CA SER A 205 -29.69 8.24 -13.78
C SER A 205 -30.06 7.61 -12.42
N LYS A 206 -31.18 8.04 -11.82
CA LYS A 206 -31.59 7.69 -10.43
C LYS A 206 -31.55 6.19 -10.10
N ALA A 207 -31.86 5.32 -11.07
CA ALA A 207 -31.84 3.87 -10.88
C ALA A 207 -30.43 3.28 -10.70
N TYR A 208 -29.39 4.01 -11.10
CA TYR A 208 -28.00 3.53 -11.15
C TYR A 208 -27.05 4.33 -10.24
N GLN A 209 -27.52 5.40 -9.60
CA GLN A 209 -26.71 6.23 -8.68
C GLN A 209 -26.17 5.45 -7.48
N ALA A 210 -26.94 4.48 -6.99
CA ALA A 210 -26.61 3.66 -5.82
C ALA A 210 -26.08 2.26 -6.17
N GLN A 211 -25.97 1.92 -7.46
CA GLN A 211 -25.45 0.61 -7.87
C GLN A 211 -23.93 0.57 -7.69
N LYS A 212 -23.47 -0.32 -6.82
CA LYS A 212 -22.05 -0.64 -6.67
C LYS A 212 -21.54 -1.35 -7.93
N TRP A 213 -20.30 -1.07 -8.31
CA TRP A 213 -19.55 -1.76 -9.37
C TRP A 213 -20.08 -1.57 -10.80
N VAL A 214 -20.62 -0.39 -11.09
CA VAL A 214 -21.09 -0.03 -12.43
C VAL A 214 -20.31 1.14 -13.03
N HIS A 215 -19.75 2.02 -12.20
CA HIS A 215 -19.16 3.29 -12.64
C HIS A 215 -17.66 3.30 -12.34
N PRO A 216 -16.81 3.59 -13.33
CA PRO A 216 -15.43 3.95 -13.04
C PRO A 216 -15.36 5.32 -12.38
N ASP A 217 -14.34 5.56 -11.55
CA ASP A 217 -14.14 6.86 -10.91
C ASP A 217 -13.59 7.89 -11.90
N MET A 218 -12.64 7.47 -12.74
CA MET A 218 -12.08 8.29 -13.81
C MET A 218 -11.89 7.47 -15.09
N VAL A 219 -12.00 8.16 -16.22
CA VAL A 219 -11.73 7.61 -17.54
C VAL A 219 -10.63 8.41 -18.23
N GLY A 220 -9.87 7.75 -19.09
CA GLY A 220 -8.77 8.37 -19.83
C GLY A 220 -8.76 8.00 -21.30
N VAL A 221 -8.19 8.86 -22.13
CA VAL A 221 -7.94 8.59 -23.54
C VAL A 221 -6.52 9.03 -23.91
N ARG A 222 -5.81 8.15 -24.60
CA ARG A 222 -4.54 8.45 -25.26
C ARG A 222 -4.71 8.28 -26.75
N PHE A 223 -4.26 9.27 -27.51
CA PHE A 223 -4.16 9.18 -28.96
C PHE A 223 -2.70 8.90 -29.30
N ASN A 224 -2.44 7.93 -30.15
CA ASN A 224 -1.08 7.69 -30.62
C ASN A 224 -0.69 8.79 -31.62
N GLU A 225 0.32 9.58 -31.25
CA GLU A 225 0.79 10.70 -32.07
C GLU A 225 1.88 10.23 -33.04
N PHE A 226 1.50 10.08 -34.31
CA PHE A 226 2.45 9.88 -35.39
C PHE A 226 2.67 11.22 -36.12
N GLN A 227 3.93 11.64 -36.21
CA GLN A 227 4.32 12.88 -36.89
C GLN A 227 3.96 12.82 -38.38
N GLU A 228 4.21 11.67 -39.02
CA GLU A 228 3.98 11.48 -40.46
C GLU A 228 2.49 11.37 -40.81
N GLN A 229 2.06 12.21 -41.77
CA GLN A 229 0.68 12.22 -42.25
C GLN A 229 0.30 10.91 -42.94
N ALA A 230 1.22 10.31 -43.69
CA ALA A 230 0.99 9.03 -44.36
C ALA A 230 0.74 7.89 -43.37
N THR A 231 1.48 7.83 -42.26
CA THR A 231 1.29 6.83 -41.20
C THR A 231 -0.05 6.99 -40.50
N ARG A 232 -0.47 8.23 -40.20
CA ARG A 232 -1.81 8.49 -39.63
C ARG A 232 -2.92 8.07 -40.59
N ALA A 233 -2.77 8.38 -41.88
CA ALA A 233 -3.74 8.00 -42.91
C ALA A 233 -3.84 6.47 -43.05
N LEU A 234 -2.71 5.77 -43.07
CA LEU A 234 -2.65 4.31 -43.12
C LEU A 234 -3.31 3.69 -41.89
N LEU A 235 -2.99 4.16 -40.69
CA LEU A 235 -3.58 3.66 -39.45
C LEU A 235 -5.09 3.86 -39.39
N LYS A 236 -5.59 5.03 -39.80
CA LYS A 236 -7.03 5.30 -39.93
C LYS A 236 -7.71 4.40 -40.95
N ALA A 237 -7.06 4.13 -42.08
CA ALA A 237 -7.60 3.26 -43.13
C ALA A 237 -7.54 1.76 -42.79
N SER A 238 -6.58 1.35 -41.95
CA SER A 238 -6.32 -0.06 -41.59
C SER A 238 -7.18 -0.61 -40.45
N GLU A 239 -8.15 0.16 -39.93
CA GLU A 239 -9.01 -0.22 -38.78
C GLU A 239 -8.24 -0.64 -37.51
N THR A 240 -6.97 -0.24 -37.39
CA THR A 240 -6.15 -0.66 -36.24
C THR A 240 -6.66 -0.04 -34.94
N LYS A 241 -7.02 -0.91 -33.98
CA LYS A 241 -7.32 -0.60 -32.56
C LYS A 241 -6.11 -0.03 -31.79
N GLU A 242 -5.13 0.49 -32.51
CA GLU A 242 -3.89 1.06 -32.00
C GLU A 242 -3.89 2.59 -32.07
N TYR A 243 -4.87 3.22 -32.73
CA TYR A 243 -4.88 4.68 -32.82
C TYR A 243 -5.31 5.36 -31.51
N VAL A 244 -6.11 4.66 -30.70
CA VAL A 244 -6.66 5.18 -29.45
C VAL A 244 -6.61 4.10 -28.36
N ALA A 245 -6.24 4.51 -27.16
CA ALA A 245 -6.34 3.68 -25.97
C ALA A 245 -7.28 4.35 -24.97
N LEU A 246 -8.28 3.60 -24.50
CA LEU A 246 -9.18 4.02 -23.43
C LEU A 246 -8.77 3.39 -22.11
N TYR A 247 -8.84 4.20 -21.06
CA TYR A 247 -8.42 3.86 -19.72
C TYR A 247 -9.58 4.02 -18.75
N SER A 248 -9.58 3.19 -17.72
CA SER A 248 -10.51 3.26 -16.60
C SER A 248 -9.73 3.12 -15.30
N TYR A 249 -9.99 4.02 -14.37
CA TYR A 249 -9.30 4.09 -13.08
C TYR A 249 -10.32 4.01 -11.95
N GLU A 250 -9.98 3.19 -10.96
CA GLU A 250 -10.66 3.11 -9.65
C GLU A 250 -9.68 3.63 -8.60
N LEU A 251 -10.06 4.67 -7.85
CA LEU A 251 -9.19 5.32 -6.89
C LEU A 251 -9.53 4.89 -5.46
N LYS A 252 -8.50 4.64 -4.66
CA LYS A 252 -8.58 4.34 -3.24
C LYS A 252 -7.59 5.17 -2.46
N ARG A 253 -7.91 5.49 -1.20
CA ARG A 253 -6.93 6.16 -0.33
C ARG A 253 -5.84 5.20 0.10
N THR A 254 -6.24 4.06 0.64
CA THR A 254 -5.31 3.12 1.26
C THR A 254 -5.66 1.68 0.90
N ILE A 255 -4.64 0.85 0.75
CA ILE A 255 -4.76 -0.62 0.66
C ILE A 255 -3.90 -1.20 1.77
N GLU A 256 -4.52 -1.61 2.87
CA GLU A 256 -3.79 -2.01 4.09
C GLU A 256 -3.63 -3.53 4.24
N ASN A 257 -4.54 -4.33 3.69
CA ASN A 257 -4.62 -5.77 3.89
C ASN A 257 -5.23 -6.50 2.68
N ASP A 258 -5.09 -7.83 2.66
CA ASP A 258 -5.57 -8.70 1.57
C ASP A 258 -7.07 -8.59 1.29
N HIS A 259 -7.89 -8.34 2.31
CA HIS A 259 -9.33 -8.20 2.11
C HIS A 259 -9.66 -6.93 1.31
N GLN A 260 -9.12 -5.78 1.74
CA GLN A 260 -9.26 -4.52 1.02
C GLN A 260 -8.69 -4.61 -0.40
N LEU A 261 -7.49 -5.22 -0.53
CA LEU A 261 -6.88 -5.44 -1.84
C LEU A 261 -7.84 -6.18 -2.77
N LYS A 262 -8.36 -7.34 -2.35
CA LYS A 262 -9.27 -8.15 -3.18
C LYS A 262 -10.55 -7.39 -3.52
N GLU A 263 -11.18 -6.75 -2.52
CA GLU A 263 -12.39 -5.97 -2.74
C GLU A 263 -12.18 -4.88 -3.79
N TYR A 264 -11.16 -4.05 -3.62
CA TYR A 264 -10.89 -2.93 -4.52
C TYR A 264 -10.38 -3.38 -5.88
N PHE A 265 -9.60 -4.45 -5.93
CA PHE A 265 -9.10 -5.01 -7.18
C PHE A 265 -10.25 -5.57 -8.02
N PHE A 266 -11.19 -6.31 -7.42
CA PHE A 266 -12.35 -6.83 -8.15
C PHE A 266 -13.36 -5.74 -8.50
N GLN A 267 -13.46 -4.68 -7.70
CA GLN A 267 -14.20 -3.48 -8.08
C GLN A 267 -13.59 -2.82 -9.32
N ALA A 268 -12.27 -2.59 -9.32
CA ALA A 268 -11.55 -2.05 -10.48
C ALA A 268 -11.73 -2.95 -11.71
N LEU A 269 -11.64 -4.28 -11.55
CA LEU A 269 -11.87 -5.25 -12.62
C LEU A 269 -13.27 -5.11 -13.23
N SER A 270 -14.31 -5.07 -12.40
CA SER A 270 -15.69 -4.91 -12.86
C SER A 270 -15.89 -3.58 -13.59
N ASN A 271 -15.45 -2.48 -12.98
CA ASN A 271 -15.65 -1.12 -13.46
C ASN A 271 -14.83 -0.76 -14.71
N SER A 272 -13.77 -1.51 -15.00
CA SER A 272 -12.87 -1.25 -16.14
C SER A 272 -12.94 -2.26 -17.27
N SER A 273 -13.79 -3.29 -17.14
CA SER A 273 -13.95 -4.38 -18.12
C SER A 273 -14.23 -3.92 -19.56
N TRP A 274 -14.69 -2.68 -19.74
CA TRP A 274 -14.98 -2.07 -21.04
C TRP A 274 -13.79 -1.39 -21.73
N ALA A 275 -12.73 -1.06 -20.98
CA ALA A 275 -11.62 -0.24 -21.42
C ALA A 275 -10.43 -1.08 -21.89
N ASN A 276 -9.51 -0.45 -22.65
CA ASN A 276 -8.28 -1.13 -23.03
C ASN A 276 -7.37 -1.38 -21.83
N TYR A 277 -7.36 -0.47 -20.86
CA TYR A 277 -6.53 -0.59 -19.66
C TYR A 277 -7.33 -0.23 -18.41
N GLY A 278 -7.40 -1.17 -17.47
CA GLY A 278 -8.01 -0.99 -16.15
C GLY A 278 -6.95 -0.84 -15.08
N TYR A 279 -7.10 0.16 -14.21
CA TYR A 279 -6.16 0.45 -13.14
C TYR A 279 -6.86 0.60 -11.78
N LEU A 280 -6.25 -0.02 -10.77
CA LEU A 280 -6.47 0.32 -9.37
C LEU A 280 -5.40 1.35 -8.96
N VAL A 281 -5.82 2.50 -8.50
CA VAL A 281 -4.92 3.58 -8.07
C VAL A 281 -5.08 3.76 -6.57
N ALA A 282 -3.97 3.78 -5.83
CA ALA A 282 -4.01 4.02 -4.39
C ALA A 282 -2.92 4.99 -3.93
N PHE A 283 -3.24 5.80 -2.92
CA PHE A 283 -2.30 6.75 -2.34
C PHE A 283 -1.32 6.05 -1.37
N GLU A 284 -1.84 5.28 -0.42
CA GLU A 284 -1.04 4.40 0.45
C GLU A 284 -1.26 2.93 0.11
N ILE A 285 -0.19 2.16 -0.03
CA ILE A 285 -0.24 0.71 -0.23
C ILE A 285 0.69 0.07 0.79
N ASN A 286 0.17 -0.88 1.57
CA ASN A 286 0.98 -1.69 2.48
C ASN A 286 1.88 -2.64 1.69
N GLU A 287 3.16 -2.71 2.05
CA GLU A 287 4.13 -3.58 1.41
C GLU A 287 3.79 -5.08 1.58
N ASP A 288 3.10 -5.43 2.67
CA ASP A 288 2.70 -6.82 2.96
C ASP A 288 1.75 -7.39 1.90
N VAL A 289 0.99 -6.55 1.18
CA VAL A 289 0.03 -7.01 0.17
C VAL A 289 0.62 -7.10 -1.25
N MET A 290 1.91 -6.77 -1.41
CA MET A 290 2.53 -6.66 -2.74
C MET A 290 2.60 -7.98 -3.50
N GLU A 291 2.89 -9.08 -2.82
CA GLU A 291 2.94 -10.42 -3.45
C GLU A 291 1.54 -10.86 -3.93
N GLU A 292 0.51 -10.64 -3.10
CA GLU A 292 -0.88 -10.95 -3.47
C GLU A 292 -1.36 -10.04 -4.61
N MET A 293 -1.00 -8.76 -4.58
CA MET A 293 -1.32 -7.79 -5.63
C MET A 293 -0.68 -8.17 -6.97
N GLU A 294 0.58 -8.59 -6.97
CA GLU A 294 1.26 -9.11 -8.17
C GLU A 294 0.55 -10.35 -8.70
N ARG A 295 0.13 -11.27 -7.81
CA ARG A 295 -0.62 -12.47 -8.20
C ARG A 295 -1.95 -12.10 -8.89
N LEU A 296 -2.70 -11.15 -8.33
CA LEU A 296 -3.95 -10.66 -8.92
C LEU A 296 -3.73 -9.98 -10.27
N ASN A 297 -2.70 -9.12 -10.40
CA ASN A 297 -2.33 -8.52 -11.67
C ASN A 297 -2.00 -9.58 -12.75
N ARG A 298 -1.18 -10.59 -12.41
CA ARG A 298 -0.86 -11.68 -13.35
C ARG A 298 -2.09 -12.50 -13.73
N ALA A 299 -3.02 -12.73 -12.80
CA ALA A 299 -4.23 -13.49 -13.07
C ALA A 299 -5.24 -12.72 -13.94
N PHE A 300 -5.52 -11.46 -13.59
CA PHE A 300 -6.68 -10.71 -14.11
C PHE A 300 -6.31 -9.48 -14.95
N GLY A 301 -5.07 -8.99 -14.87
CA GLY A 301 -4.57 -7.95 -15.76
C GLY A 301 -4.88 -6.50 -15.37
N ILE A 302 -5.44 -6.24 -14.19
CA ILE A 302 -5.61 -4.86 -13.68
C ILE A 302 -4.25 -4.32 -13.23
N GLY A 303 -3.86 -3.18 -13.78
CA GLY A 303 -2.64 -2.47 -13.39
C GLY A 303 -2.81 -1.77 -12.04
N VAL A 304 -1.69 -1.43 -11.40
CA VAL A 304 -1.70 -0.73 -10.11
C VAL A 304 -0.77 0.47 -10.16
N ILE A 305 -1.28 1.64 -9.77
CA ILE A 305 -0.52 2.87 -9.64
C ILE A 305 -0.51 3.30 -8.16
N LYS A 306 0.68 3.51 -7.60
CA LYS A 306 0.87 4.18 -6.32
C LYS A 306 1.00 5.68 -6.58
N LEU A 307 0.00 6.44 -6.14
CA LEU A 307 -0.08 7.88 -6.36
C LEU A 307 0.73 8.63 -5.29
N SER A 308 1.40 9.70 -5.70
CA SER A 308 2.17 10.59 -4.84
C SER A 308 1.85 12.05 -5.20
N PRO A 309 1.86 12.99 -4.24
CA PRO A 309 1.75 14.41 -4.55
C PRO A 309 3.03 14.93 -5.23
N TYR A 310 4.15 14.24 -5.07
CA TYR A 310 5.37 14.53 -5.82
C TYR A 310 5.31 13.80 -7.16
N THR A 311 5.36 14.57 -8.26
CA THR A 311 5.19 14.05 -9.63
C THR A 311 6.14 12.91 -9.96
N ASP A 312 7.36 12.97 -9.43
CA ASP A 312 8.42 12.00 -9.71
C ASP A 312 8.30 10.71 -8.87
N ASP A 313 7.39 10.70 -7.89
CA ASP A 313 7.17 9.57 -6.99
C ASP A 313 5.87 8.81 -7.24
N THR A 314 5.02 9.28 -8.16
CA THR A 314 3.90 8.46 -8.64
C THR A 314 4.45 7.32 -9.49
N LYS A 315 4.18 6.07 -9.08
CA LYS A 315 4.78 4.87 -9.68
C LYS A 315 3.72 3.91 -10.15
N GLU A 316 3.82 3.49 -11.41
CA GLU A 316 3.14 2.29 -11.88
C GLU A 316 3.85 1.08 -11.27
N LEU A 317 3.23 0.45 -10.28
CA LEU A 317 3.78 -0.73 -9.60
C LEU A 317 3.65 -1.97 -10.47
N PHE A 318 2.50 -2.11 -11.14
CA PHE A 318 2.21 -3.22 -12.03
C PHE A 318 1.48 -2.71 -13.28
N PRO A 319 1.93 -3.06 -14.50
CA PRO A 319 1.29 -2.60 -15.71
C PRO A 319 -0.07 -3.29 -15.94
N ALA A 320 -1.01 -2.56 -16.53
CA ALA A 320 -2.28 -3.13 -16.95
C ALA A 320 -2.13 -3.94 -18.25
N ARG A 321 -2.88 -5.04 -18.35
CA ARG A 321 -3.00 -5.82 -19.58
C ARG A 321 -3.92 -5.09 -20.56
N LYS A 322 -3.49 -5.00 -21.83
CA LYS A 322 -4.35 -4.46 -22.89
C LYS A 322 -5.51 -5.42 -23.16
N ASN A 323 -6.74 -4.91 -23.04
CA ASN A 323 -7.98 -5.60 -23.36
C ASN A 323 -8.65 -5.01 -24.60
N GLU A 324 -9.60 -5.77 -25.13
CA GLU A 324 -10.51 -5.33 -26.18
C GLU A 324 -11.62 -4.44 -25.60
N LEU A 325 -12.14 -3.52 -26.42
CA LEU A 325 -13.24 -2.66 -25.99
C LEU A 325 -14.56 -3.44 -25.96
N ASP A 326 -15.30 -3.33 -24.85
CA ASP A 326 -16.67 -3.85 -24.76
C ASP A 326 -17.69 -2.72 -25.06
N TYR A 327 -18.15 -2.70 -26.31
CA TYR A 327 -19.12 -1.72 -26.76
C TYR A 327 -20.49 -1.84 -26.08
N TYR A 328 -20.87 -3.01 -25.57
CA TYR A 328 -22.13 -3.18 -24.86
C TYR A 328 -22.10 -2.42 -23.52
N THR A 329 -21.01 -2.56 -22.78
CA THR A 329 -20.80 -1.81 -21.53
C THR A 329 -20.60 -0.32 -21.81
N ILE A 330 -19.87 0.07 -22.87
CA ILE A 330 -19.74 1.49 -23.28
C ILE A 330 -21.10 2.11 -23.59
N ASP A 331 -21.96 1.44 -24.37
CA ASP A 331 -23.30 1.93 -24.70
C ASP A 331 -24.16 2.09 -23.44
N LYS A 332 -24.12 1.10 -22.53
CA LYS A 332 -24.79 1.19 -21.23
C LYS A 332 -24.30 2.41 -20.43
N LEU A 333 -22.99 2.60 -20.30
CA LEU A 333 -22.40 3.75 -19.60
C LEU A 333 -22.81 5.09 -20.22
N CYS A 334 -22.84 5.19 -21.55
CA CYS A 334 -23.30 6.38 -22.27
C CYS A 334 -24.78 6.70 -21.99
N ARG A 335 -25.63 5.69 -21.76
CA ARG A 335 -27.05 5.90 -21.45
C ARG A 335 -27.28 6.32 -20.01
N ILE A 336 -26.45 5.85 -19.08
CA ILE A 336 -26.66 6.09 -17.65
C ILE A 336 -25.92 7.31 -17.12
N ASN A 337 -24.83 7.75 -17.76
CA ASN A 337 -23.99 8.87 -17.31
C ASN A 337 -23.65 9.85 -18.46
N ASN A 338 -24.10 11.11 -18.32
CA ASN A 338 -23.93 12.14 -19.35
C ASN A 338 -22.48 12.62 -19.51
N ASP A 339 -21.69 12.63 -18.43
CA ASP A 339 -20.28 13.02 -18.46
C ASP A 339 -19.48 11.98 -19.25
N PHE A 340 -19.73 10.69 -19.00
CA PHE A 340 -19.15 9.59 -19.75
C PHE A 340 -19.52 9.67 -21.24
N LYS A 341 -20.81 9.86 -21.55
CA LYS A 341 -21.28 10.03 -22.94
C LYS A 341 -20.59 11.20 -23.64
N SER A 342 -20.45 12.32 -22.94
CA SER A 342 -19.81 13.54 -23.47
C SER A 342 -18.31 13.31 -23.70
N PHE A 343 -17.65 12.59 -22.80
CA PHE A 343 -16.25 12.19 -22.94
C PHE A 343 -16.04 11.34 -24.20
N ILE A 344 -16.80 10.24 -24.36
CA ILE A 344 -16.72 9.38 -25.55
C ILE A 344 -17.02 10.19 -26.83
N THR A 345 -18.06 11.01 -26.83
CA THR A 345 -18.43 11.84 -27.99
C THR A 345 -17.30 12.79 -28.40
N LYS A 346 -16.66 13.45 -27.44
CA LYS A 346 -15.54 14.37 -27.72
C LYS A 346 -14.29 13.62 -28.17
N ALA A 347 -13.98 12.48 -27.56
CA ALA A 347 -12.89 11.62 -28.01
C ALA A 347 -13.09 11.15 -29.46
N THR A 348 -14.30 10.70 -29.82
CA THR A 348 -14.65 10.33 -31.20
C THR A 348 -14.51 11.50 -32.17
N LYS A 349 -14.85 12.73 -31.77
CA LYS A 349 -14.63 13.92 -32.60
C LYS A 349 -13.15 14.15 -32.90
N VAL A 350 -12.25 13.93 -31.93
CA VAL A 350 -10.80 14.03 -32.15
C VAL A 350 -10.34 12.97 -33.16
N LEU A 351 -10.83 11.73 -33.05
CA LEU A 351 -10.48 10.64 -33.98
C LEU A 351 -10.88 10.98 -35.43
N ASN A 352 -12.07 11.55 -35.59
CA ASN A 352 -12.65 11.85 -36.89
C ASN A 352 -12.26 13.24 -37.43
N ALA A 353 -11.53 14.05 -36.66
CA ALA A 353 -11.12 15.37 -37.08
C ALA A 353 -10.16 15.30 -38.27
N GLN A 354 -10.35 16.25 -39.21
CA GLN A 354 -9.41 16.51 -40.29
C GLN A 354 -8.16 17.19 -39.75
N THR A 355 -7.02 17.01 -40.42
CA THR A 355 -5.72 17.52 -39.97
C THR A 355 -5.74 19.02 -39.67
N GLU A 356 -6.47 19.81 -40.46
CA GLU A 356 -6.55 21.28 -40.36
C GLU A 356 -7.22 21.76 -39.06
N VAL A 357 -8.15 20.97 -38.50
CA VAL A 357 -8.92 21.33 -37.30
C VAL A 357 -8.62 20.42 -36.11
N LEU A 358 -7.72 19.45 -36.28
CA LEU A 358 -7.41 18.43 -35.28
C LEU A 358 -6.98 19.03 -33.94
N GLU A 359 -6.11 20.04 -33.99
CA GLU A 359 -5.64 20.73 -32.78
C GLU A 359 -6.75 21.50 -32.08
N ASP A 360 -7.62 22.19 -32.81
CA ASP A 360 -8.76 22.89 -32.22
C ASP A 360 -9.75 21.93 -31.55
N VAL A 361 -10.02 20.78 -32.18
CA VAL A 361 -10.89 19.75 -31.62
C VAL A 361 -10.25 19.09 -30.39
N LYS A 362 -8.95 18.81 -30.44
CA LYS A 362 -8.16 18.26 -29.31
C LYS A 362 -8.13 19.23 -28.13
N ASN A 363 -7.89 20.51 -28.38
CA ASN A 363 -7.99 21.58 -27.38
C ASN A 363 -9.39 21.66 -26.76
N GLY A 364 -10.45 21.45 -27.56
CA GLY A 364 -11.82 21.36 -27.08
C GLY A 364 -12.10 20.16 -26.16
N LEU A 365 -11.42 19.03 -26.37
CA LEU A 365 -11.44 17.88 -25.46
C LEU A 365 -10.62 18.17 -24.20
N GLN A 366 -9.40 18.69 -24.33
CA GLN A 366 -8.55 19.03 -23.19
C GLN A 366 -9.22 20.03 -22.24
N LYS A 367 -9.94 21.03 -22.76
CA LYS A 367 -10.72 21.98 -21.93
C LYS A 367 -11.87 21.33 -21.16
N PHE A 368 -12.41 20.21 -21.65
CA PHE A 368 -13.47 19.44 -21.00
C PHE A 368 -12.93 18.47 -19.94
N CYS A 369 -11.75 17.91 -20.20
CA CYS A 369 -11.03 17.03 -19.29
C CYS A 369 -10.63 17.73 -17.98
N ASP A 370 -10.34 16.92 -16.97
CA ASP A 370 -9.84 17.44 -15.71
C ASP A 370 -8.42 17.99 -15.90
N ARG A 371 -8.10 19.05 -15.15
CA ARG A 371 -6.84 19.77 -15.28
C ARG A 371 -5.86 19.29 -14.22
N GLY A 372 -4.60 19.17 -14.62
CA GLY A 372 -3.47 19.04 -13.69
C GLY A 372 -3.16 20.35 -12.96
N PHE A 373 -1.92 20.47 -12.53
CA PHE A 373 -1.38 21.64 -11.86
C PHE A 373 -0.38 22.36 -12.74
N SER A 374 -0.23 23.66 -12.53
CA SER A 374 0.64 24.53 -13.31
C SER A 374 2.06 24.57 -12.75
N SER A 375 2.22 24.30 -11.45
CA SER A 375 3.51 24.25 -10.77
C SER A 375 3.47 23.31 -9.56
N GLN A 376 4.65 23.01 -9.00
CA GLN A 376 4.78 22.19 -7.80
C GLN A 376 4.20 22.87 -6.56
N GLU A 377 4.28 24.21 -6.48
CA GLU A 377 3.67 24.97 -5.39
C GLU A 377 2.15 24.81 -5.36
N GLU A 378 1.49 24.82 -6.53
CA GLU A 378 0.04 24.61 -6.64
C GLU A 378 -0.38 23.21 -6.15
N ILE A 379 0.48 22.20 -6.36
CA ILE A 379 0.24 20.85 -5.86
C ILE A 379 0.29 20.82 -4.34
N LEU A 380 1.31 21.45 -3.73
CA LEU A 380 1.46 21.50 -2.28
C LEU A 380 0.33 22.29 -1.62
N GLU A 381 -0.07 23.42 -2.20
CA GLU A 381 -1.23 24.20 -1.74
C GLU A 381 -2.50 23.35 -1.78
N TYR A 382 -2.75 22.66 -2.90
CA TYR A 382 -3.89 21.76 -3.03
C TYR A 382 -3.86 20.60 -2.02
N CYS A 383 -2.69 20.00 -1.77
CA CYS A 383 -2.55 18.92 -0.79
C CYS A 383 -2.86 19.43 0.62
N ASN A 384 -2.35 20.61 0.99
CA ASN A 384 -2.64 21.24 2.27
C ASN A 384 -4.13 21.56 2.43
N GLU A 385 -4.76 22.17 1.42
CA GLU A 385 -6.20 22.49 1.43
C GLU A 385 -7.08 21.24 1.53
N ASN A 386 -6.66 20.14 0.89
CA ASN A 386 -7.42 18.90 0.86
C ASN A 386 -6.98 17.90 1.94
N HIS A 387 -6.05 18.28 2.82
CA HIS A 387 -5.49 17.44 3.87
C HIS A 387 -4.88 16.12 3.36
N ILE A 388 -4.34 16.16 2.13
CA ILE A 388 -3.58 15.05 1.55
C ILE A 388 -2.16 15.12 2.14
N PRO A 389 -1.60 14.02 2.67
CA PRO A 389 -0.22 14.01 3.15
C PRO A 389 0.76 14.35 2.01
N CYS A 390 1.48 15.47 2.11
CA CYS A 390 2.53 15.85 1.17
C CYS A 390 3.83 16.07 1.92
#